data_AF-A0A7J4NNN0-F1
#
_entry.id   AF-A0A7J4NNN0-F1
#
_cell.length_a   1.000
_cell.length_b   1.000
_cell.length_c   1.000
_cell.angle_alpha   90.00
_cell.angle_beta   90.00
_cell.angle_gamma   90.00
#
_symmetry.space_group_name_H-M   'P 1'
#
loop_
_entity.id
_entity.type
_entity.pdbx_description
1 polymer ?
#
loop_
_entity_poly.entity_id
_entity_poly.type
_entity_poly.pdbx_seq_one_letter_code
_entity_poly.pdbx_strand_id
1 'polypeptide(L)'
;MQHRQVSPDTSAQVHVLEMLTLFWLFFMSATFILQLQIPDPVSSSSDGQLQLAAEDAFVQEMGLVALDSTNHTNRLSEVLSQGDLNVACDSLLDGLPDPVQGNCWVAMNEGDLARHGLGSTPIGRTMSVHRLVTDSGDVWTVTLQVWYVGGVE
;
A
#
# COMPACT_ATOMS: atom_id res chain seq x y z
N MET A 1 -4.20 -25.32 -78.66
CA MET A 1 -4.17 -25.29 -77.19
C MET A 1 -3.07 -24.31 -76.79
N GLN A 2 -3.42 -23.06 -76.47
CA GLN A 2 -2.45 -22.06 -76.04
C GLN A 2 -2.13 -22.28 -74.57
N HIS A 3 -0.88 -22.64 -74.28
CA HIS A 3 -0.38 -22.58 -72.91
C HIS A 3 -0.39 -21.13 -72.45
N ARG A 4 -1.27 -20.82 -71.49
CA ARG A 4 -1.22 -19.57 -70.73
C ARG A 4 0.11 -19.55 -69.97
N GLN A 5 1.11 -18.85 -70.50
CA GLN A 5 2.33 -18.56 -69.75
C GLN A 5 1.95 -17.59 -68.64
N VAL A 6 1.86 -18.09 -67.42
CA VAL A 6 1.87 -17.26 -66.22
C VAL A 6 3.30 -16.76 -66.08
N SER A 7 3.55 -15.51 -66.47
CA SER A 7 4.81 -14.87 -66.15
C SER A 7 4.92 -14.85 -64.61
N PRO A 8 5.96 -15.47 -64.01
CA PRO A 8 6.13 -15.41 -62.57
C PRO A 8 6.56 -13.98 -62.26
N ASP A 9 5.60 -13.12 -61.93
CA ASP A 9 5.88 -11.78 -61.47
C ASP A 9 6.42 -11.89 -60.04
N THR A 10 7.67 -12.31 -59.93
CA THR A 10 8.40 -12.53 -58.68
C THR A 10 8.43 -11.27 -57.83
N SER A 11 8.38 -10.09 -58.46
CA SER A 11 8.25 -8.81 -57.77
C SER A 11 6.91 -8.68 -57.04
N ALA A 12 5.81 -8.97 -57.73
CA ALA A 12 4.48 -8.98 -57.13
C ALA A 12 4.35 -10.06 -56.04
N GLN A 13 4.96 -11.23 -56.24
CA GLN A 13 4.97 -12.31 -55.25
C GLN A 13 5.74 -11.93 -53.97
N VAL A 14 6.91 -11.31 -54.11
CA VAL A 14 7.72 -10.83 -52.97
C VAL A 14 6.96 -9.75 -52.20
N HIS A 15 6.31 -8.82 -52.90
CA HIS A 15 5.52 -7.78 -52.26
C HIS A 15 4.33 -8.35 -51.46
N VAL A 16 3.64 -9.37 -51.99
CA VAL A 16 2.57 -10.06 -51.28
C VAL A 16 3.10 -10.83 -50.07
N LEU A 17 4.26 -11.47 -50.19
CA LEU A 17 4.92 -12.17 -49.09
C LEU A 17 5.33 -11.21 -47.97
N GLU A 18 5.89 -10.05 -48.32
CA GLU A 18 6.22 -8.98 -47.38
C GLU A 18 4.98 -8.50 -46.61
N MET A 19 3.88 -8.20 -47.32
CA MET A 19 2.63 -7.77 -46.70
C MET A 19 2.05 -8.83 -45.76
N LEU A 20 2.12 -10.10 -46.13
CA LEU A 20 1.64 -11.21 -45.29
C LEU A 20 2.53 -11.42 -44.07
N THR A 21 3.86 -11.30 -44.21
CA THR A 21 4.78 -11.39 -43.07
C THR A 21 4.61 -10.22 -42.10
N LEU A 22 4.39 -8.99 -42.58
CA LEU A 22 4.10 -7.84 -41.72
C LEU A 22 2.77 -7.99 -40.99
N PHE A 23 1.73 -8.45 -41.70
CA PHE A 23 0.45 -8.77 -41.08
C PHE A 23 0.60 -9.85 -39.99
N TRP A 24 1.38 -10.89 -40.26
CA TRP A 24 1.62 -11.98 -39.32
C TRP A 24 2.42 -11.53 -38.10
N LEU A 25 3.50 -10.77 -38.29
CA LEU A 25 4.28 -10.20 -37.19
C LEU A 25 3.44 -9.24 -36.33
N PHE A 26 2.60 -8.42 -36.97
CA PHE A 26 1.67 -7.55 -36.27
C PHE A 26 0.68 -8.36 -35.42
N PHE A 27 0.05 -9.39 -35.99
CA PHE A 27 -0.91 -10.21 -35.26
C PHE A 27 -0.28 -10.98 -34.11
N MET A 28 0.87 -11.63 -34.33
CA MET A 28 1.57 -12.40 -33.28
C MET A 28 2.03 -11.50 -32.13
N SER A 29 2.56 -10.30 -32.44
CA SER A 29 2.95 -9.32 -31.41
C SER A 29 1.74 -8.74 -30.67
N ALA A 30 0.65 -8.43 -31.37
CA ALA A 30 -0.59 -7.95 -30.76
C ALA A 30 -1.22 -9.00 -29.84
N THR A 31 -1.29 -10.27 -30.26
CA THR A 31 -1.79 -11.35 -29.40
C THR A 31 -0.92 -11.56 -28.17
N PHE A 32 0.40 -11.42 -28.30
CA PHE A 32 1.32 -11.49 -27.17
C PHE A 32 1.09 -10.34 -26.16
N ILE A 33 0.90 -9.11 -26.65
CA ILE A 33 0.61 -7.95 -25.79
C ILE A 33 -0.73 -8.11 -25.07
N LEU A 34 -1.77 -8.64 -25.74
CA LEU A 34 -3.09 -8.84 -25.14
C LEU A 34 -3.12 -9.99 -24.12
N GLN A 35 -2.25 -10.99 -24.28
CA GLN A 35 -2.12 -12.12 -23.35
C GLN A 35 -1.17 -11.85 -22.19
N LEU A 36 -0.45 -10.72 -22.19
CA LEU A 36 0.27 -10.26 -21.02
C LEU A 36 -0.75 -9.90 -19.94
N GLN A 37 -0.99 -10.87 -19.05
CA GLN A 37 -1.62 -10.61 -17.77
C GLN A 37 -0.66 -9.77 -16.95
N ILE A 38 -0.76 -8.44 -17.11
CA ILE A 38 -0.23 -7.51 -16.12
C ILE A 38 -1.15 -7.71 -14.91
N PRO A 39 -0.65 -8.18 -13.76
CA PRO A 39 -1.45 -8.23 -12.55
C PRO A 39 -2.08 -6.85 -12.38
N ASP A 40 -3.41 -6.80 -12.19
CA ASP A 40 -4.10 -5.52 -12.00
C ASP A 40 -3.32 -4.72 -10.95
N PRO A 41 -2.93 -3.46 -11.27
CA PRO A 41 -2.28 -2.64 -10.27
C PRO A 41 -3.21 -2.57 -9.07
N VAL A 42 -2.63 -2.78 -7.88
CA VAL A 42 -3.36 -2.66 -6.62
C VAL A 42 -4.21 -1.40 -6.67
N SER A 43 -5.49 -1.51 -6.30
CA SER A 43 -6.37 -0.34 -6.33
C SER A 43 -5.81 0.69 -5.37
N SER A 44 -5.29 1.80 -5.90
CA SER A 44 -4.79 2.93 -5.11
C SER A 44 -5.84 3.43 -4.11
N SER A 45 -7.11 3.23 -4.43
CA SER A 45 -8.24 3.49 -3.54
C SER A 45 -8.24 2.64 -2.27
N SER A 46 -7.87 1.36 -2.33
CA SER A 46 -7.91 0.47 -1.15
C SER A 46 -6.76 0.76 -0.20
N ASP A 47 -5.56 0.98 -0.72
CA ASP A 47 -4.42 1.37 0.12
C ASP A 47 -4.60 2.80 0.66
N GLY A 48 -5.23 3.69 -0.12
CA GLY A 48 -5.61 5.02 0.34
C GLY A 48 -6.62 4.99 1.50
N GLN A 49 -7.59 4.08 1.49
CA GLN A 49 -8.51 3.91 2.63
C GLN A 49 -7.81 3.39 3.89
N LEU A 50 -6.88 2.43 3.75
CA LEU A 50 -6.07 1.97 4.90
C LEU A 50 -5.19 3.08 5.46
N GLN A 51 -4.57 3.88 4.59
CA GLN A 51 -3.79 5.04 5.01
C GLN A 51 -4.66 6.04 5.77
N LEU A 52 -5.84 6.38 5.23
CA LEU A 52 -6.76 7.30 5.88
C LEU A 52 -7.23 6.77 7.24
N ALA A 53 -7.54 5.48 7.35
CA ALA A 53 -7.93 4.87 8.62
C ALA A 53 -6.82 4.99 9.68
N ALA A 54 -5.56 4.74 9.30
CA ALA A 54 -4.43 4.91 10.21
C ALA A 54 -4.18 6.39 10.56
N GLU A 55 -4.29 7.30 9.60
CA GLU A 55 -4.14 8.74 9.85
C GLU A 55 -5.24 9.30 10.74
N ASP A 56 -6.48 8.83 10.60
CA ASP A 56 -7.61 9.24 11.43
C ASP A 56 -7.41 8.82 12.89
N ALA A 57 -6.95 7.58 13.13
CA ALA A 57 -6.59 7.12 14.48
C ALA A 57 -5.52 8.02 15.14
N PHE A 58 -4.49 8.43 14.38
CA PHE A 58 -3.50 9.40 14.86
C PHE A 58 -4.12 10.76 15.18
N VAL A 59 -4.97 11.29 14.29
CA VAL A 59 -5.62 12.60 14.48
C VAL A 59 -6.55 12.57 15.70
N GLN A 60 -7.28 11.47 15.89
CA GLN A 60 -8.15 11.27 17.05
C GLN A 60 -7.34 11.36 18.36
N GLU A 61 -6.27 10.58 18.48
CA GLU A 61 -5.45 10.54 19.71
C GLU A 61 -4.66 11.84 19.95
N MET A 62 -4.12 12.45 18.90
CA MET A 62 -3.45 13.75 19.02
C MET A 62 -4.42 14.91 19.27
N GLY A 63 -5.71 14.74 18.98
CA GLY A 63 -6.77 15.70 19.27
C GLY A 63 -7.21 15.69 20.74
N LEU A 64 -6.86 14.65 21.50
CA LEU A 64 -7.15 14.58 22.93
C LEU A 64 -6.19 15.48 23.72
N VAL A 65 -6.76 16.31 24.59
CA VAL A 65 -6.00 17.19 25.47
C VAL A 65 -5.24 16.36 26.51
N ALA A 66 -3.97 16.69 26.72
CA ALA A 66 -3.15 16.10 27.78
C ALA A 66 -3.75 16.41 29.17
N LEU A 67 -3.60 15.48 30.13
CA LEU A 67 -3.97 15.70 31.52
C LEU A 67 -3.09 16.78 32.15
N ASP A 68 -1.79 16.77 31.84
CA ASP A 68 -0.88 17.88 32.12
C ASP A 68 -0.57 18.70 30.85
N SER A 69 -1.51 19.58 30.50
CA SER A 69 -1.38 20.49 29.36
C SER A 69 -0.29 21.56 29.52
N THR A 70 0.43 21.61 30.65
CA THR A 70 1.52 22.56 30.87
C THR A 70 2.84 22.04 30.31
N ASN A 71 3.04 20.72 30.39
CA ASN A 71 4.26 20.04 29.97
C ASN A 71 4.09 19.25 28.66
N HIS A 72 2.87 18.81 28.34
CA HIS A 72 2.60 17.96 27.18
C HIS A 72 1.62 18.60 26.20
N THR A 73 1.79 18.29 24.92
CA THR A 73 0.99 18.90 23.84
C THR A 73 -0.35 18.19 23.64
N ASN A 74 -0.36 16.87 23.71
CA ASN A 74 -1.55 16.04 23.55
C ASN A 74 -1.44 14.81 24.46
N ARG A 75 -2.55 14.09 24.61
CA ARG A 75 -2.60 12.91 25.46
C ARG A 75 -1.64 11.81 24.98
N LEU A 76 -1.45 11.67 23.67
CA LEU A 76 -0.50 10.70 23.11
C LEU A 76 0.96 11.02 23.52
N SER A 77 1.37 12.28 23.47
CA SER A 77 2.73 12.72 23.81
C SER A 77 2.99 12.57 25.30
N GLU A 78 1.98 12.84 26.12
CA GLU A 78 2.02 12.59 27.56
C GLU A 78 2.23 11.10 27.87
N VAL A 79 1.39 10.21 27.34
CA VAL A 79 1.47 8.77 27.63
C VAL A 79 2.79 8.18 27.12
N LEU A 80 3.29 8.65 25.98
CA LEU A 80 4.61 8.27 25.47
C LEU A 80 5.74 8.74 26.41
N SER A 81 5.69 9.97 26.90
CA SER A 81 6.69 10.51 27.83
C SER A 81 6.71 9.80 29.19
N GLN A 82 5.57 9.26 29.62
CA GLN A 82 5.43 8.46 30.84
C GLN A 82 5.99 7.04 30.69
N GLY A 83 6.32 6.62 29.46
CA GLY A 83 6.83 5.29 29.16
C GLY A 83 5.75 4.22 29.03
N ASP A 84 4.48 4.61 29.04
CA ASP A 84 3.33 3.70 28.95
C ASP A 84 3.01 3.35 27.49
N LEU A 85 4.00 2.76 26.79
CA LEU A 85 3.95 2.50 25.34
C LEU A 85 2.80 1.57 24.94
N ASN A 86 2.45 0.60 25.80
CA ASN A 86 1.31 -0.28 25.55
C ASN A 86 -0.01 0.50 25.56
N VAL A 87 -0.19 1.43 26.51
CA VAL A 87 -1.41 2.24 26.61
C VAL A 87 -1.52 3.19 25.43
N ALA A 88 -0.41 3.83 25.03
CA ALA A 88 -0.36 4.67 23.84
C ALA A 88 -0.75 3.89 22.58
N CYS A 89 -0.20 2.69 22.42
CA CYS A 89 -0.50 1.84 21.28
C CYS A 89 -1.93 1.27 21.29
N ASP A 90 -2.44 0.84 22.45
CA ASP A 90 -3.81 0.34 22.58
C ASP A 90 -4.82 1.45 22.24
N SER A 91 -4.58 2.68 22.71
CA SER A 91 -5.45 3.83 22.39
C SER A 91 -5.46 4.13 20.88
N LEU A 92 -4.31 4.03 20.21
CA LEU A 92 -4.22 4.17 18.75
C LEU A 92 -4.90 3.03 17.99
N LEU A 93 -4.81 1.79 18.49
CA LEU A 93 -5.44 0.63 17.86
C LEU A 93 -6.97 0.66 18.04
N ASP A 94 -7.47 1.16 19.18
CA ASP A 94 -8.89 1.36 19.45
C ASP A 94 -9.51 2.46 18.57
N GLY A 95 -8.70 3.39 18.06
CA GLY A 95 -9.11 4.42 17.10
C GLY A 95 -9.30 3.90 15.67
N LEU A 96 -8.96 2.65 15.37
CA LEU A 96 -9.13 2.09 14.03
C LEU A 96 -10.60 1.72 13.75
N PRO A 97 -11.16 2.08 12.58
CA PRO A 97 -12.52 1.71 12.23
C PRO A 97 -12.64 0.23 11.84
N ASP A 98 -13.74 -0.42 12.21
CA ASP A 98 -14.08 -1.74 11.67
C ASP A 98 -14.26 -1.67 10.13
N PRO A 99 -13.72 -2.61 9.32
CA PRO A 99 -13.07 -3.88 9.69
C PRO A 99 -11.54 -3.83 9.61
N VAL A 100 -10.91 -2.70 9.95
CA VAL A 100 -9.44 -2.54 9.92
C VAL A 100 -8.84 -3.00 11.23
N GLN A 101 -7.80 -3.83 11.15
CA GLN A 101 -6.97 -4.19 12.31
C GLN A 101 -5.55 -3.69 12.12
N GLY A 102 -4.80 -3.59 13.22
CA GLY A 102 -3.43 -3.12 13.14
C GLY A 102 -2.50 -3.62 14.25
N ASN A 103 -1.23 -3.28 14.05
CA ASN A 103 -0.16 -3.38 15.02
C ASN A 103 0.49 -2.02 15.18
N CYS A 104 0.78 -1.66 16.42
CA CYS A 104 1.49 -0.45 16.76
C CYS A 104 2.94 -0.77 17.12
N TRP A 105 3.85 0.04 16.58
CA TRP A 105 5.27 -0.07 16.81
C TRP A 105 5.84 1.29 17.21
N VAL A 106 6.68 1.32 18.23
CA VAL A 106 7.22 2.57 18.78
C VAL A 106 8.74 2.48 18.95
N ALA A 107 9.42 3.58 18.66
CA ALA A 107 10.84 3.81 18.92
C ALA A 107 11.05 5.19 19.53
N MET A 108 12.04 5.33 20.41
CA MET A 108 12.43 6.60 21.05
C MET A 108 13.81 7.02 20.58
N ASN A 109 13.99 8.28 20.17
CA ASN A 109 15.30 8.91 19.89
C ASN A 109 16.28 8.00 19.12
N GLU A 110 15.82 7.46 17.97
CA GLU A 110 16.59 6.54 17.09
C GLU A 110 16.78 5.11 17.61
N GLY A 111 16.10 4.73 18.70
CA GLY A 111 16.11 3.39 19.25
C GLY A 111 15.43 2.34 18.36
N ASP A 112 15.54 1.08 18.79
CA ASP A 112 14.94 -0.05 18.08
C ASP A 112 13.41 0.03 18.11
N LEU A 113 12.81 -0.20 16.94
CA LEU A 113 11.36 -0.22 16.78
C LEU A 113 10.79 -1.52 17.37
N ALA A 114 10.00 -1.41 18.43
CA ALA A 114 9.38 -2.54 19.12
C ALA A 114 7.86 -2.49 19.02
N ARG A 115 7.23 -3.66 18.97
CA ARG A 115 5.77 -3.81 18.93
C ARG A 115 5.19 -3.68 20.33
N HIS A 116 4.13 -2.89 20.47
CA HIS A 116 3.44 -2.67 21.72
C HIS A 116 1.92 -2.81 21.54
N GLY A 117 1.22 -3.12 22.64
CA GLY A 117 -0.24 -3.25 22.69
C GLY A 117 -0.82 -4.59 22.22
N LEU A 118 -2.16 -4.65 22.18
CA LEU A 118 -3.03 -5.78 21.86
C LEU A 118 -3.15 -6.04 20.34
N GLY A 119 -2.08 -5.83 19.59
CA GLY A 119 -2.13 -6.00 18.14
C GLY A 119 -2.43 -7.44 17.70
N SER A 120 -2.76 -7.62 16.43
CA SER A 120 -3.07 -8.93 15.84
C SER A 120 -2.06 -9.38 14.78
N THR A 121 -2.22 -10.60 14.26
CA THR A 121 -1.38 -11.11 13.16
C THR A 121 -2.00 -10.76 11.82
N PRO A 122 -1.23 -10.19 10.88
CA PRO A 122 -1.76 -9.82 9.58
C PRO A 122 -2.16 -11.05 8.76
N ILE A 123 -3.39 -11.04 8.23
CA ILE A 123 -3.98 -12.14 7.44
C ILE A 123 -3.81 -11.87 5.94
N GLY A 124 -2.86 -11.00 5.55
CA GLY A 124 -2.67 -10.61 4.16
C GLY A 124 -1.82 -9.37 4.00
N ARG A 125 -2.23 -8.50 3.07
CA ARG A 125 -1.52 -7.26 2.75
C ARG A 125 -1.65 -6.25 3.89
N THR A 126 -0.53 -5.67 4.30
CA THR A 126 -0.47 -4.62 5.32
C THR A 126 0.02 -3.30 4.72
N MET A 127 -0.47 -2.20 5.24
CA MET A 127 -0.03 -0.83 4.97
C MET A 127 0.58 -0.27 6.26
N SER A 128 1.73 0.40 6.18
CA SER A 128 2.37 1.01 7.36
C SER A 128 2.36 2.53 7.24
N VAL A 129 1.90 3.22 8.29
CA VAL A 129 1.90 4.67 8.41
C VAL A 129 2.78 5.06 9.59
N HIS A 130 3.70 6.00 9.35
CA HIS A 130 4.64 6.49 10.34
C HIS A 130 4.29 7.93 10.75
N ARG A 131 4.34 8.20 12.04
CA ARG A 131 4.23 9.55 12.60
C ARG A 131 5.33 9.79 13.61
N LEU A 132 5.86 11.01 13.57
CA LEU A 132 6.80 11.50 14.56
C LEU A 132 6.03 12.33 15.57
N VAL A 133 6.16 11.96 16.85
CA VAL A 133 5.60 12.71 17.97
C VAL A 133 6.77 13.25 18.78
N THR A 134 6.79 14.55 19.01
CA THR A 134 7.88 15.21 19.74
C THR A 134 7.35 15.74 21.07
N ASP A 135 8.01 15.39 22.17
CA ASP A 135 7.67 15.88 23.51
C ASP A 135 8.94 16.24 24.27
N SER A 136 9.03 17.46 24.79
CA SER A 136 10.09 17.90 25.72
C SER A 136 11.55 17.64 25.29
N GLY A 137 11.80 17.46 23.99
CA GLY A 137 13.13 17.18 23.42
C GLY A 137 13.34 15.73 22.98
N ASP A 138 12.43 14.81 23.36
CA ASP A 138 12.40 13.44 22.88
C ASP A 138 11.53 13.32 21.62
N VAL A 139 11.98 12.48 20.69
CA VAL A 139 11.32 12.19 19.42
C VAL A 139 10.90 10.73 19.40
N TRP A 140 9.59 10.52 19.32
CA TRP A 140 8.97 9.20 19.24
C TRP A 140 8.58 8.92 17.80
N THR A 141 9.05 7.80 17.26
CA THR A 141 8.56 7.28 15.98
C THR A 141 7.50 6.25 16.26
N VAL A 142 6.25 6.59 15.94
CA VAL A 142 5.10 5.69 16.08
C VAL A 142 4.69 5.21 14.70
N THR A 143 4.63 3.90 14.53
CA THR A 143 4.27 3.25 13.27
C THR A 143 3.03 2.39 13.48
N LEU A 144 1.97 2.68 12.74
CA LEU A 144 0.79 1.85 12.67
C LEU A 144 0.84 1.02 11.39
N GLN A 145 0.95 -0.30 11.55
CA GLN A 145 0.77 -1.26 10.48
C GLN A 145 -0.69 -1.71 10.49
N VAL A 146 -1.45 -1.45 9.42
CA VAL A 146 -2.88 -1.73 9.32
C VAL A 146 -3.19 -2.65 8.14
N TRP A 147 -4.27 -3.42 8.25
CA TRP A 147 -4.80 -4.28 7.20
C TRP A 147 -6.29 -4.50 7.35
N TYR A 148 -6.95 -4.91 6.27
CA TYR A 148 -8.32 -5.36 6.34
C TYR A 148 -8.40 -6.75 6.95
N VAL A 149 -9.31 -6.93 7.89
CA VAL A 149 -9.77 -8.26 8.28
C VAL A 149 -10.67 -8.74 7.15
N GLY A 150 -10.19 -9.72 6.38
CA GLY A 150 -11.05 -10.40 5.41
C GLY A 150 -12.27 -10.91 6.14
N GLY A 151 -13.46 -10.52 5.68
CA GLY A 151 -14.70 -11.03 6.25
C GLY A 151 -14.66 -12.55 6.25
N VAL A 152 -14.80 -13.14 7.44
CA VAL A 152 -15.29 -14.51 7.55
C VAL A 152 -16.73 -14.49 7.05
N GLU A 153 -16.94 -14.89 5.79
CA GLU A 153 -18.17 -15.59 5.43
C GLU A 153 -18.00 -17.08 5.77
#